data_AF-A0A495S3X4-F1
#
_entry.id   AF-A0A495S3X4-F1
#
_cell.length_a   1.000
_cell.length_b   1.000
_cell.length_c   1.000
_cell.angle_alpha   90.00
_cell.angle_beta   90.00
_cell.angle_gamma   90.00
#
_symmetry.space_group_name_H-M   'P 1'
#
loop_
_entity.id
_entity.type
_entity.pdbx_description
1 polymer ?
#
loop_
_entity_poly.entity_id
_entity_poly.type
_entity_poly.pdbx_seq_one_letter_code
_entity_poly.pdbx_strand_id
1 'polypeptide(L)'
;MKSTITKTDKNITLEKGKGNSNETSSETSEGCRNIFVEELKEIYFTEKALIISIPVLIKNAVTDELAEALKVHMQFTIDHIKRLEEFFNSIGEKDIILQYEAMYGLVTPQKKQEITINPSKK
;
A
#
# COMPACT_ATOMS: atom_id res chain seq x y z
N MET A 1 58.34 11.71 -9.18
CA MET A 1 57.71 11.03 -10.35
C MET A 1 56.78 12.06 -10.99
N LYS A 2 57.21 12.77 -12.04
CA LYS A 2 56.95 12.54 -13.48
C LYS A 2 55.47 12.55 -13.88
N SER A 3 55.15 13.58 -14.68
CA SER A 3 53.96 13.90 -15.50
C SER A 3 53.38 12.72 -16.32
N THR A 4 52.06 12.75 -16.63
CA THR A 4 51.47 12.94 -18.00
C THR A 4 49.97 12.51 -18.02
N ILE A 5 49.00 13.41 -18.30
CA ILE A 5 48.29 13.70 -19.58
C ILE A 5 46.95 12.95 -19.79
N THR A 6 45.87 13.77 -19.78
CA THR A 6 44.60 13.84 -20.55
C THR A 6 43.92 12.61 -21.20
N LYS A 7 42.57 12.58 -21.10
CA LYS A 7 41.65 12.78 -22.24
C LYS A 7 40.18 12.99 -21.83
N THR A 8 39.63 14.02 -22.45
CA THR A 8 38.27 14.57 -22.52
C THR A 8 37.26 13.58 -23.16
N ASP A 9 35.97 13.66 -22.82
CA ASP A 9 34.88 14.05 -23.76
C ASP A 9 33.44 13.76 -23.28
N LYS A 10 32.56 14.69 -23.69
CA LYS A 10 31.07 14.69 -23.84
C LYS A 10 30.30 15.51 -22.79
N ASN A 11 30.09 16.81 -23.05
CA ASN A 11 28.92 17.47 -23.70
C ASN A 11 27.72 17.68 -22.74
N ILE A 12 27.44 18.91 -22.25
CA ILE A 12 26.45 19.88 -22.78
C ILE A 12 25.01 19.32 -22.62
N THR A 13 24.06 19.89 -21.85
CA THR A 13 23.62 21.28 -21.78
C THR A 13 22.88 21.59 -20.45
N LEU A 14 23.15 22.76 -19.87
CA LEU A 14 22.23 23.47 -18.95
C LEU A 14 21.29 24.32 -19.82
N GLU A 15 20.02 23.93 -19.93
CA GLU A 15 18.97 24.80 -20.48
C GLU A 15 18.14 25.38 -19.34
N LYS A 16 17.95 26.69 -19.44
CA LYS A 16 17.38 27.59 -18.44
C LYS A 16 15.92 27.85 -18.82
N GLY A 17 14.97 27.20 -18.16
CA GLY A 17 13.55 27.52 -18.26
C GLY A 17 13.13 28.49 -17.15
N LYS A 18 12.89 29.76 -17.50
CA LYS A 18 12.28 30.77 -16.63
C LYS A 18 10.75 30.72 -16.79
N GLY A 19 10.03 30.55 -15.70
CA GLY A 19 8.56 30.69 -15.61
C GLY A 19 8.03 29.73 -14.55
N ASN A 20 7.07 30.05 -13.71
CA ASN A 20 6.35 31.26 -13.35
C ASN A 20 5.74 30.91 -11.97
N SER A 21 5.51 31.89 -11.10
CA SER A 21 4.91 31.70 -9.78
C SER A 21 3.61 30.88 -9.78
N ASN A 22 3.45 30.06 -8.73
CA ASN A 22 2.26 29.35 -8.21
C ASN A 22 2.38 27.83 -8.31
N GLU A 23 1.73 27.11 -7.39
CA GLU A 23 1.63 25.63 -7.27
C GLU A 23 2.59 24.93 -6.27
N THR A 24 2.89 25.52 -5.11
CA THR A 24 3.45 24.76 -3.95
C THR A 24 2.32 24.40 -2.99
N SER A 25 1.39 23.52 -3.41
CA SER A 25 0.35 23.00 -2.50
C SER A 25 -0.26 21.65 -2.92
N SER A 26 0.03 21.16 -4.14
CA SER A 26 -0.56 19.91 -4.65
C SER A 26 0.29 18.67 -4.37
N GLU A 27 1.61 18.71 -4.61
CA GLU A 27 2.50 17.53 -4.49
C GLU A 27 2.56 16.93 -3.07
N THR A 28 2.52 17.77 -2.04
CA THR A 28 2.50 17.29 -0.65
C THR A 28 1.18 16.60 -0.30
N SER A 29 0.06 17.07 -0.87
CA SER A 29 -1.26 16.52 -0.56
C SER A 29 -1.45 15.10 -1.10
N GLU A 30 -0.95 14.84 -2.32
CA GLU A 30 -0.97 13.50 -2.92
C GLU A 30 0.01 12.55 -2.22
N GLY A 31 1.21 13.03 -1.86
CA GLY A 31 2.18 12.26 -1.07
C GLY A 31 1.64 11.83 0.30
N CYS A 32 1.01 12.76 1.02
CA CYS A 32 0.38 12.46 2.32
C CYS A 32 -0.78 11.46 2.18
N ARG A 33 -1.61 11.58 1.12
CA ARG A 33 -2.69 10.61 0.87
C ARG A 33 -2.13 9.22 0.59
N ASN A 34 -1.08 9.11 -0.23
CA ASN A 34 -0.50 7.82 -0.58
C ASN A 34 0.09 7.11 0.65
N ILE A 35 0.86 7.83 1.48
CA ILE A 35 1.39 7.27 2.73
C ILE A 35 0.24 6.82 3.64
N PHE A 36 -0.80 7.65 3.78
CA PHE A 36 -1.97 7.30 4.59
C PHE A 36 -2.65 6.01 4.13
N VAL A 37 -2.82 5.80 2.83
CA VAL A 37 -3.44 4.59 2.28
C VAL A 37 -2.54 3.36 2.47
N GLU A 38 -1.22 3.48 2.26
CA GLU A 38 -0.27 2.37 2.46
C GLU A 38 -0.18 1.95 3.94
N GLU A 39 -0.13 2.89 4.88
CA GLU A 39 -0.13 2.58 6.32
C GLU A 39 -1.44 1.88 6.74
N LEU A 40 -2.60 2.32 6.21
CA LEU A 40 -3.87 1.65 6.45
C LEU A 40 -3.91 0.22 5.89
N LYS A 41 -3.26 -0.01 4.76
CA LYS A 41 -3.12 -1.34 4.17
C LYS A 41 -2.27 -2.25 5.05
N GLU A 42 -1.16 -1.76 5.60
CA GLU A 42 -0.33 -2.52 6.54
C GLU A 42 -1.10 -2.91 7.81
N ILE A 43 -1.90 -2.00 8.36
CA ILE A 43 -2.79 -2.28 9.50
C ILE A 43 -3.80 -3.38 9.13
N TYR A 44 -4.44 -3.27 7.97
CA TYR A 44 -5.42 -4.26 7.51
C TYR A 44 -4.80 -5.66 7.37
N PHE A 45 -3.59 -5.77 6.80
CA PHE A 45 -2.88 -7.05 6.70
C PHE A 45 -2.49 -7.61 8.05
N THR A 46 -2.05 -6.75 8.98
CA THR A 46 -1.72 -7.16 10.34
C THR A 46 -2.93 -7.71 11.08
N GLU A 47 -4.08 -7.04 11.00
CA GLU A 47 -5.33 -7.50 11.62
C GLU A 47 -5.80 -8.85 11.06
N LYS A 48 -5.69 -9.05 9.74
CA LYS A 48 -6.00 -10.36 9.14
C LYS A 48 -5.01 -11.45 9.56
N ALA A 49 -3.73 -11.11 9.75
CA ALA A 49 -2.75 -12.04 10.30
C ALA A 49 -3.05 -12.37 11.78
N LEU A 50 -3.56 -11.42 12.55
CA LEU A 50 -3.97 -11.63 13.95
C LEU A 50 -5.11 -12.65 14.07
N ILE A 51 -6.04 -12.70 13.12
CA ILE A 51 -7.09 -13.74 13.09
C ILE A 51 -6.50 -15.16 13.07
N ILE A 52 -5.33 -15.34 12.45
CA ILE A 52 -4.67 -16.65 12.35
C ILE A 52 -3.87 -16.95 13.64
N SER A 53 -3.25 -15.93 14.25
CA SER A 53 -2.37 -16.10 15.41
C SER A 53 -3.13 -16.18 16.74
N ILE A 54 -4.23 -15.43 16.91
CA ILE A 54 -5.01 -15.41 18.15
C ILE A 54 -5.51 -16.80 18.57
N PRO A 55 -6.03 -17.67 17.67
CA PRO A 55 -6.41 -19.03 18.03
C PRO A 55 -5.26 -19.87 18.61
N VAL A 56 -4.04 -19.67 18.09
CA VAL A 56 -2.83 -20.33 18.61
C VAL A 56 -2.49 -19.82 20.01
N LEU A 57 -2.66 -18.51 20.24
CA LEU A 57 -2.46 -17.89 21.57
C LEU A 57 -3.51 -18.37 22.58
N ILE A 58 -4.78 -18.47 22.18
CA ILE A 58 -5.85 -18.99 23.04
C ILE A 58 -5.56 -20.43 23.46
N LYS A 59 -5.10 -21.28 22.53
CA LYS A 59 -4.77 -22.68 22.82
C LYS A 59 -3.60 -22.83 23.82
N ASN A 60 -2.66 -21.90 23.79
CA ASN A 60 -1.47 -21.92 24.65
C ASN A 60 -1.62 -21.05 25.91
N ALA A 61 -2.80 -20.43 26.13
CA ALA A 61 -3.03 -19.59 27.29
C ALA A 61 -2.99 -20.42 28.57
N VAL A 62 -2.28 -19.90 29.58
CA VAL A 62 -2.10 -20.57 30.87
C VAL A 62 -3.30 -20.35 31.81
N THR A 63 -3.99 -19.23 31.66
CA THR A 63 -5.14 -18.86 32.50
C THR A 63 -6.40 -18.70 31.65
N ASP A 64 -7.55 -19.08 32.23
CA ASP A 64 -8.85 -18.94 31.57
C ASP A 64 -9.21 -17.48 31.30
N GLU A 65 -8.80 -16.58 32.19
CA GLU A 65 -8.98 -15.12 32.02
C GLU A 65 -8.25 -14.59 30.77
N LEU A 66 -7.02 -15.05 30.53
CA LEU A 66 -6.26 -14.66 29.35
C LEU A 66 -6.89 -15.23 28.07
N ALA A 67 -7.33 -16.49 28.12
CA ALA A 67 -8.02 -17.11 26.99
C ALA A 67 -9.30 -16.35 26.62
N GLU A 68 -10.07 -15.91 27.62
CA GLU A 68 -11.31 -15.17 27.40
C GLU A 68 -11.03 -13.74 26.87
N ALA A 69 -10.04 -13.05 27.43
CA ALA A 69 -9.62 -11.74 26.92
C ALA A 69 -9.19 -11.81 25.45
N LEU A 70 -8.46 -12.86 25.06
CA LEU A 70 -8.06 -13.08 23.67
C LEU A 70 -9.24 -13.39 22.74
N LYS A 71 -10.27 -14.12 23.20
CA LYS A 71 -11.50 -14.33 22.42
C LYS A 71 -12.25 -13.02 22.20
N VAL A 72 -12.37 -12.19 23.24
CA VAL A 72 -12.98 -10.86 23.12
C VAL A 72 -12.19 -9.99 22.16
N HIS A 73 -10.86 -10.00 22.25
CA HIS A 73 -10.01 -9.25 21.32
C HIS A 73 -10.14 -9.74 19.87
N MET A 74 -10.28 -11.06 19.66
CA MET A 74 -10.55 -11.62 18.33
C MET A 74 -11.83 -11.02 17.71
N GLN A 75 -12.88 -10.84 18.51
CA GLN A 75 -14.12 -10.22 18.04
C GLN A 75 -13.90 -8.76 17.64
N PHE A 76 -13.12 -8.00 18.41
CA PHE A 76 -12.76 -6.62 18.05
C PHE A 76 -11.94 -6.56 16.75
N THR A 77 -10.94 -7.44 16.57
CA THR A 77 -10.16 -7.53 15.32
C THR A 77 -11.05 -7.80 14.11
N ILE A 78 -12.04 -8.69 14.22
CA ILE A 78 -13.00 -8.96 13.14
C ILE A 78 -13.80 -7.70 12.80
N ASP A 79 -14.24 -6.94 13.80
CA ASP A 79 -15.01 -5.72 13.57
C ASP A 79 -14.15 -4.56 13.05
N HIS A 80 -12.87 -4.47 13.45
CA HIS A 80 -11.90 -3.54 12.88
C HIS A 80 -11.70 -3.79 11.38
N ILE A 81 -11.56 -5.06 11.00
CA ILE A 81 -11.43 -5.47 9.60
C ILE A 81 -12.64 -5.02 8.78
N LYS A 82 -13.87 -5.28 9.27
CA LYS A 82 -15.08 -4.85 8.56
C LYS A 82 -15.11 -3.33 8.37
N ARG A 83 -14.75 -2.57 9.41
CA ARG A 83 -14.70 -1.11 9.35
C ARG A 83 -13.65 -0.61 8.35
N LEU A 84 -12.49 -1.27 8.26
CA LEU A 84 -11.47 -0.96 7.27
C LEU A 84 -11.96 -1.30 5.85
N GLU A 85 -12.63 -2.42 5.66
CA GLU A 85 -13.22 -2.80 4.37
C GLU A 85 -14.29 -1.79 3.92
N GLU A 86 -15.17 -1.34 4.82
CA GLU A 86 -16.13 -0.25 4.56
C GLU A 86 -15.44 1.06 4.20
N PHE A 87 -14.36 1.40 4.91
CA PHE A 87 -13.57 2.61 4.62
C PHE A 87 -12.91 2.55 3.23
N PHE A 88 -12.24 1.43 2.89
CA PHE A 88 -11.64 1.23 1.57
C PHE A 88 -12.68 1.31 0.45
N ASN A 89 -13.88 0.77 0.69
CA ASN A 89 -15.01 0.92 -0.23
C ASN A 89 -15.44 2.38 -0.41
N SER A 90 -15.43 3.19 0.66
CA SER A 90 -15.79 4.62 0.61
C SER A 90 -14.77 5.47 -0.14
N ILE A 91 -13.49 5.11 -0.12
CA ILE A 91 -12.42 5.86 -0.81
C ILE A 91 -12.10 5.32 -2.21
N GLY A 92 -12.79 4.25 -2.65
CA GLY A 92 -12.63 3.64 -3.97
C GLY A 92 -11.46 2.66 -4.09
N GLU A 93 -10.79 2.31 -2.99
CA GLU A 93 -9.58 1.47 -2.95
C GLU A 93 -9.92 -0.02 -2.73
N LYS A 94 -10.91 -0.55 -3.46
CA LYS A 94 -11.34 -1.96 -3.33
C LYS A 94 -10.27 -2.97 -3.75
N ASP A 95 -9.33 -2.51 -4.57
CA ASP A 95 -8.21 -3.31 -5.06
C ASP A 95 -7.33 -3.84 -3.91
N ILE A 96 -7.30 -3.17 -2.75
CA ILE A 96 -6.55 -3.60 -1.55
C ILE A 96 -7.10 -4.92 -0.99
N ILE A 97 -8.43 -5.05 -0.92
CA ILE A 97 -9.11 -6.26 -0.43
C ILE A 97 -8.84 -7.41 -1.40
N LEU A 98 -8.96 -7.15 -2.71
CA LEU A 98 -8.70 -8.14 -3.75
C LEU A 98 -7.24 -8.60 -3.77
N GLN A 99 -6.27 -7.69 -3.55
CA GLN A 99 -4.85 -8.03 -3.44
C GLN A 99 -4.58 -8.98 -2.28
N TYR A 100 -5.22 -8.75 -1.12
CA TYR A 100 -5.11 -9.66 0.02
C TYR A 100 -5.65 -11.04 -0.30
N GLU A 101 -6.88 -11.12 -0.81
CA GLU A 101 -7.51 -12.40 -1.16
C GLU A 101 -6.69 -13.15 -2.23
N ALA A 102 -6.10 -12.42 -3.19
CA ALA A 102 -5.22 -12.99 -4.20
C ALA A 102 -3.92 -13.54 -3.61
N MET A 103 -3.32 -12.85 -2.63
CA MET A 103 -2.11 -13.31 -1.95
C MET A 103 -2.31 -14.65 -1.24
N TYR A 104 -3.49 -14.85 -0.64
CA TYR A 104 -3.85 -16.11 0.02
C TYR A 104 -4.53 -17.12 -0.92
N GLY A 105 -4.58 -16.84 -2.23
CA GLY A 105 -5.14 -17.74 -3.24
C GLY A 105 -6.65 -17.95 -3.12
N LEU A 106 -7.35 -17.09 -2.39
CA LEU A 106 -8.81 -17.13 -2.23
C LEU A 106 -9.53 -16.64 -3.50
N VAL A 107 -8.87 -15.76 -4.27
CA VAL A 107 -9.36 -15.24 -5.56
C VAL A 107 -8.23 -15.12 -6.56
N THR A 108 -8.53 -15.19 -7.86
CA THR A 108 -7.58 -14.81 -8.90
C THR A 108 -7.75 -13.32 -9.18
N PRO A 109 -6.72 -12.48 -9.01
CA PRO A 109 -6.85 -11.06 -9.30
C PRO A 109 -7.10 -10.92 -10.80
N GLN A 110 -8.26 -10.39 -11.19
CA GLN A 110 -8.50 -10.03 -12.58
C GLN A 110 -7.50 -8.92 -12.91
N LYS A 111 -6.45 -9.26 -13.67
CA LYS A 111 -5.52 -8.26 -14.21
C LYS A 111 -6.37 -7.20 -14.89
N LYS A 112 -6.31 -5.97 -14.37
CA LYS A 112 -6.88 -4.78 -15.00
C LYS A 112 -6.38 -4.81 -16.45
N GLN A 113 -7.22 -5.23 -17.38
CA GLN A 113 -6.88 -5.21 -18.79
C GLN A 113 -6.74 -3.73 -19.14
N GLU A 114 -5.51 -3.28 -19.39
CA GLU A 114 -5.28 -2.03 -20.08
C GLU A 114 -6.05 -2.10 -21.38
N ILE A 115 -7.19 -1.40 -21.42
CA ILE A 115 -7.86 -1.09 -22.67
C ILE A 115 -6.93 -0.10 -23.35
N THR A 116 -5.95 -0.61 -24.09
CA THR A 116 -5.23 0.17 -25.09
C THR A 116 -6.27 0.60 -26.11
N ILE A 117 -6.84 1.79 -25.89
CA ILE A 117 -7.60 2.50 -26.91
C ILE A 117 -6.59 2.81 -28.00
N ASN A 118 -6.51 1.93 -29.00
CA ASN A 118 -5.68 2.10 -30.18
C ASN A 118 -6.25 3.28 -30.99
N PRO A 119 -5.58 4.44 -31.07
CA PRO A 119 -6.04 5.49 -31.95
C PRO A 119 -5.56 5.16 -33.37
N SER A 120 -6.49 5.22 -34.32
CA SER A 120 -6.28 5.14 -35.77
C SER A 120 -6.49 3.77 -36.43
N LYS A 121 -7.75 3.54 -36.82
CA LYS A 121 -8.04 3.14 -38.20
C LYS A 121 -9.23 3.91 -38.76
N LYS A 122 -8.89 4.68 -39.80
CA LYS A 122 -9.70 5.26 -40.88
C LYS A 122 -10.29 6.65 -40.66
#